data_AF-A0A969MVD9-F1
#
_entry.id   AF-A0A969MVD9-F1
#
_cell.length_a   1.000
_cell.length_b   1.000
_cell.length_c   1.000
_cell.angle_alpha   90.00
_cell.angle_beta   90.00
_cell.angle_gamma   90.00
#
_symmetry.space_group_name_H-M   'P 1'
#
loop_
_entity.id
_entity.type
_entity.pdbx_description
1 polymer ?
#
loop_
_entity_poly.entity_id
_entity_poly.type
_entity_poly.pdbx_seq_one_letter_code
_entity_poly.pdbx_strand_id
1 'polypeptide(L)'
;MSQASPSTTTARFAVEADSADRFDVIVIGSGIGGLVTATQLAARGAKVLVLERYLIPGGSAGYFERSGYRFDVGASMIFGFGKRGTTNLLTRALDAVGVSLETIPDPVQIHYHLPNQLELKVHRDYETFLQELSARFPHEQQGIRQFYDECWKVFNCLNAMDLLSLEEPRYLTRVFFQHPFACLGLVKYLPQNVGDLARHYIQDPELLKLIDMECYCWSVVPADLTPMINAGMVFSDRHYGGINYPKGGVGQIAQKLVEGLEKAGGQIQYKARVTEIVREKGRAIGVRLASGQVYRAKRIVSNATRWDTFEKLLPEAEMPRAEQKWQQRYQKSPSFFSLHLGVKAEVLPPGTECHHILLEDWSRMEEAEGTIFLSIPTLLDPSLAPPGHHILHTFTPSWIDDWQGLSTSEYQQKKEKVANQIVNRLESLFPGLSAALDYQEAGTPRTHRRFLGRDDGTYGPIPTRKLMGLLGMPFNRTAVPGLYCVGDSTFPGQGLNAVAFSGFACAHRIAVDLGL
;
A
#
# COMPACT_ATOMS: atom_id res chain seq x y z
N MET A 1 -64.67 27.69 12.80
CA MET A 1 -64.43 27.53 11.34
C MET A 1 -63.28 28.44 10.94
N SER A 2 -62.38 27.94 10.08
CA SER A 2 -61.25 28.62 9.41
C SER A 2 -60.04 28.93 10.32
N GLN A 3 -58.97 28.13 10.35
CA GLN A 3 -57.86 28.00 9.36
C GLN A 3 -57.32 29.32 8.81
N ALA A 4 -56.05 29.60 9.15
CA ALA A 4 -55.10 30.39 8.35
C ALA A 4 -53.67 29.93 8.68
N SER A 5 -53.08 29.16 7.79
CA SER A 5 -51.63 28.87 7.75
C SER A 5 -50.91 30.00 7.03
N PRO A 6 -49.70 30.44 7.44
CA PRO A 6 -48.85 31.24 6.58
C PRO A 6 -47.99 30.33 5.70
N SER A 7 -48.15 30.50 4.39
CA SER A 7 -47.29 29.98 3.35
C SER A 7 -45.91 30.65 3.41
N THR A 8 -44.86 29.90 3.75
CA THR A 8 -43.47 30.31 3.50
C THR A 8 -43.05 29.90 2.09
N THR A 9 -42.96 30.89 1.21
CA THR A 9 -42.38 30.82 -0.12
C THR A 9 -40.94 30.31 -0.05
N THR A 10 -40.68 29.14 -0.63
CA THR A 10 -39.36 28.57 -0.84
C THR A 10 -38.60 29.39 -1.89
N ALA A 11 -37.73 30.29 -1.43
CA ALA A 11 -36.70 30.88 -2.28
C ALA A 11 -35.71 29.77 -2.69
N ARG A 12 -35.80 29.35 -3.95
CA ARG A 12 -34.78 28.51 -4.60
C ARG A 12 -33.49 29.32 -4.68
N PHE A 13 -32.49 28.95 -3.88
CA PHE A 13 -31.11 29.37 -4.14
C PHE A 13 -30.61 28.64 -5.39
N ALA A 14 -30.75 29.30 -6.54
CA ALA A 14 -29.92 29.01 -7.70
C ALA A 14 -28.52 29.54 -7.38
N VAL A 15 -27.57 28.64 -7.12
CA VAL A 15 -26.15 28.99 -7.10
C VAL A 15 -25.71 29.05 -8.55
N GLU A 16 -25.48 30.26 -9.04
CA GLU A 16 -24.78 30.51 -10.30
C GLU A 16 -23.37 29.94 -10.18
N ALA A 17 -23.13 28.80 -10.84
CA ALA A 17 -21.80 28.26 -11.04
C ALA A 17 -21.15 29.03 -12.20
N ASP A 18 -20.51 30.16 -11.86
CA ASP A 18 -19.72 30.90 -12.85
C ASP A 18 -18.48 30.09 -13.25
N SER A 19 -18.07 30.28 -14.49
CA SER A 19 -17.13 29.51 -15.31
C SER A 19 -15.68 29.35 -14.78
N ALA A 20 -15.36 29.79 -13.57
CA ALA A 20 -14.01 29.86 -13.00
C ALA A 20 -13.51 28.58 -12.28
N ASP A 21 -14.41 27.69 -11.84
CA ASP A 21 -14.10 26.59 -10.90
C ASP A 21 -14.10 25.17 -11.51
N ARG A 22 -13.88 25.05 -12.82
CA ARG A 22 -13.85 23.73 -13.48
C ARG A 22 -12.44 23.16 -13.53
N PHE A 23 -12.20 22.08 -12.79
CA PHE A 23 -10.95 21.31 -12.86
C PHE A 23 -10.97 20.35 -14.05
N ASP A 24 -9.79 19.98 -14.55
CA ASP A 24 -9.69 18.84 -15.47
C ASP A 24 -9.91 17.54 -14.70
N VAL A 25 -9.28 17.43 -13.53
CA VAL A 25 -9.30 16.23 -12.70
C VAL A 25 -9.45 16.58 -11.22
N ILE A 26 -10.39 15.91 -10.55
CA ILE A 26 -10.46 15.89 -9.08
C ILE A 26 -10.04 14.50 -8.58
N VAL A 27 -9.15 14.46 -7.60
CA VAL A 27 -8.70 13.24 -6.92
C VAL A 27 -9.25 13.22 -5.49
N ILE A 28 -9.96 12.16 -5.14
CA ILE A 28 -10.52 11.92 -3.81
C ILE A 28 -9.51 11.11 -2.99
N GLY A 29 -8.88 11.74 -2.00
CA GLY A 29 -7.90 11.12 -1.11
C GLY A 29 -6.45 11.27 -1.57
N SER A 30 -5.57 11.61 -0.64
CA SER A 30 -4.14 11.88 -0.86
C SER A 30 -3.21 10.74 -0.45
N GLY A 31 -3.69 9.49 -0.52
CA GLY A 31 -2.79 8.33 -0.51
C GLY A 31 -1.87 8.32 -1.74
N ILE A 32 -0.81 7.53 -1.71
CA ILE A 32 0.25 7.55 -2.74
C ILE A 32 -0.29 7.38 -4.17
N GLY A 33 -1.24 6.48 -4.42
CA GLY A 33 -1.79 6.27 -5.77
C GLY A 33 -2.46 7.52 -6.34
N GLY A 34 -3.25 8.21 -5.50
CA GLY A 34 -3.87 9.49 -5.83
C GLY A 34 -2.86 10.62 -6.02
N LEU A 35 -1.84 10.72 -5.15
CA LEU A 35 -0.81 11.75 -5.29
C LEU A 35 0.06 11.55 -6.53
N VAL A 36 0.45 10.30 -6.83
CA VAL A 36 1.16 9.97 -8.09
C VAL A 36 0.25 10.30 -9.28
N THR A 37 -1.03 9.94 -9.24
CA THR A 37 -1.96 10.32 -10.32
C THR A 37 -2.02 11.84 -10.52
N ALA A 38 -2.18 12.59 -9.43
CA ALA A 38 -2.32 14.03 -9.44
C ALA A 38 -1.07 14.73 -9.97
N THR A 39 0.11 14.37 -9.45
CA THR A 39 1.40 14.93 -9.85
C THR A 39 1.71 14.66 -11.32
N GLN A 40 1.48 13.43 -11.80
CA GLN A 40 1.69 13.06 -13.20
C GLN A 40 0.80 13.85 -14.16
N LEU A 41 -0.44 14.13 -13.77
CA LEU A 41 -1.38 14.91 -14.59
C LEU A 41 -1.06 16.41 -14.54
N ALA A 42 -0.73 16.94 -13.37
CA ALA A 42 -0.31 18.33 -13.20
C ALA A 42 0.97 18.64 -13.98
N ALA A 43 1.96 17.73 -13.95
CA ALA A 43 3.18 17.83 -14.76
C ALA A 43 2.93 17.87 -16.28
N ARG A 44 1.75 17.39 -16.74
CA ARG A 44 1.28 17.47 -18.13
C ARG A 44 0.33 18.65 -18.39
N GLY A 45 0.22 19.59 -17.45
CA GLY A 45 -0.56 20.80 -17.59
C GLY A 45 -2.06 20.67 -17.26
N ALA A 46 -2.51 19.54 -16.70
CA ALA A 46 -3.90 19.41 -16.25
C ALA A 46 -4.16 20.27 -15.00
N LYS A 47 -5.33 20.92 -14.91
CA LYS A 47 -5.78 21.59 -13.69
C LYS A 47 -6.33 20.56 -12.69
N VAL A 48 -5.54 20.21 -11.67
CA VAL A 48 -5.84 19.12 -10.71
C VAL A 48 -6.18 19.66 -9.32
N LEU A 49 -7.21 19.10 -8.69
CA LEU A 49 -7.53 19.29 -7.26
C LEU A 49 -7.55 17.95 -6.51
N VAL A 50 -6.77 17.84 -5.45
CA VAL A 50 -6.79 16.72 -4.50
C VAL A 50 -7.60 17.11 -3.27
N LEU A 51 -8.55 16.26 -2.87
CA LEU A 51 -9.39 16.47 -1.70
C LEU A 51 -9.05 15.44 -0.63
N GLU A 52 -8.41 15.87 0.45
CA GLU A 52 -7.99 15.03 1.57
C GLU A 52 -8.89 15.25 2.79
N ARG A 53 -9.44 14.17 3.34
CA ARG A 53 -10.30 14.24 4.53
C ARG A 53 -9.55 14.60 5.80
N TYR A 54 -8.27 14.23 5.89
CA TYR A 54 -7.44 14.37 7.07
C TYR A 54 -6.62 15.66 7.08
N LEU A 55 -5.70 15.78 8.04
CA LEU A 55 -4.88 16.97 8.29
C LEU A 55 -3.56 16.99 7.52
N ILE A 56 -3.09 15.81 7.10
CA ILE A 56 -1.80 15.60 6.41
C ILE A 56 -2.01 14.59 5.27
N PRO A 57 -1.13 14.58 4.25
CA PRO A 57 -1.24 13.65 3.15
C PRO A 57 -0.63 12.28 3.47
N GLY A 58 -0.87 11.29 2.60
CA GLY A 58 -0.16 10.00 2.60
C GLY A 58 -1.01 8.78 2.93
N GLY A 59 -2.13 8.94 3.63
CA GLY A 59 -3.00 7.83 4.00
C GLY A 59 -2.23 6.78 4.82
N SER A 60 -2.19 5.52 4.34
CA SER A 60 -1.44 4.43 4.99
C SER A 60 0.08 4.61 4.99
N ALA A 61 0.60 5.53 4.18
CA ALA A 61 2.00 5.96 4.15
C ALA A 61 2.21 7.26 4.96
N GLY A 62 1.34 7.52 5.93
CA GLY A 62 1.41 8.67 6.82
C GLY A 62 2.29 8.42 8.05
N TYR A 63 2.36 9.43 8.90
CA TYR A 63 3.12 9.41 10.14
C TYR A 63 2.37 10.18 11.24
N PHE A 64 2.81 10.02 12.48
CA PHE A 64 2.41 10.90 13.58
C PHE A 64 3.59 11.15 14.52
N GLU A 65 3.52 12.24 15.29
CA GLU A 65 4.56 12.63 16.25
C GLU A 65 3.97 12.73 17.66
N ARG A 66 4.64 12.08 18.62
CA ARG A 66 4.25 12.07 20.04
C ARG A 66 5.49 11.98 20.92
N SER A 67 5.54 12.82 21.96
CA SER A 67 6.60 12.79 22.97
C SER A 67 8.03 12.82 22.38
N GLY A 68 8.23 13.52 21.26
CA GLY A 68 9.53 13.59 20.56
C GLY A 68 9.83 12.42 19.62
N TYR A 69 8.98 11.39 19.57
CA TYR A 69 9.06 10.28 18.63
C TYR A 69 8.24 10.57 17.37
N ARG A 70 8.75 10.14 16.22
CA ARG A 70 8.06 10.16 14.93
C ARG A 70 7.85 8.74 14.42
N PHE A 71 6.59 8.32 14.38
CA PHE A 71 6.21 6.97 14.00
C PHE A 71 5.56 6.95 12.62
N ASP A 72 5.98 6.00 11.77
CA ASP A 72 5.25 5.64 10.57
C ASP A 72 3.98 4.84 10.92
N VAL A 73 2.89 5.05 10.18
CA VAL A 73 1.58 4.46 10.50
C VAL A 73 1.38 3.05 9.92
N GLY A 74 2.08 2.72 8.84
CA GLY A 74 1.82 1.52 8.06
C GLY A 74 3.07 0.91 7.45
N ALA A 75 3.49 1.43 6.30
CA ALA A 75 4.62 0.85 5.56
C ALA A 75 5.95 1.06 6.31
N SER A 76 6.76 0.01 6.38
CA SER A 76 8.11 0.02 6.98
C SER A 76 9.21 -0.29 5.95
N MET A 77 8.96 -1.28 5.08
CA MET A 77 9.89 -1.69 4.02
C MET A 77 9.49 -1.06 2.68
N ILE A 78 10.34 -0.18 2.14
CA ILE A 78 9.98 0.66 0.99
C ILE A 78 10.80 0.31 -0.26
N PHE A 79 10.12 -0.26 -1.24
CA PHE A 79 10.61 -0.43 -2.62
C PHE A 79 10.31 0.78 -3.49
N GLY A 80 10.93 0.83 -4.66
CA GLY A 80 10.64 1.86 -5.68
C GLY A 80 11.55 3.08 -5.63
N PHE A 81 12.56 3.09 -4.74
CA PHE A 81 13.58 4.14 -4.65
C PHE A 81 14.88 3.84 -5.42
N GLY A 82 14.90 2.78 -6.22
CA GLY A 82 16.04 2.46 -7.07
C GLY A 82 16.44 3.63 -7.99
N LYS A 83 17.71 3.66 -8.41
CA LYS A 83 18.22 4.69 -9.35
C LYS A 83 18.29 4.22 -10.80
N ARG A 84 17.88 2.98 -11.06
CA ARG A 84 18.01 2.30 -12.35
C ARG A 84 16.71 1.55 -12.65
N GLY A 85 16.49 1.27 -13.93
CA GLY A 85 15.33 0.51 -14.39
C GLY A 85 14.04 1.32 -14.47
N THR A 86 12.92 0.62 -14.66
CA THR A 86 11.57 1.19 -14.76
C THR A 86 10.72 0.93 -13.52
N THR A 87 11.17 0.03 -12.63
CA THR A 87 10.46 -0.37 -11.40
C THR A 87 10.64 0.61 -10.24
N ASN A 88 11.49 1.64 -10.39
CA ASN A 88 11.74 2.68 -9.39
C ASN A 88 10.67 3.77 -9.37
N LEU A 89 9.40 3.37 -9.22
CA LEU A 89 8.26 4.25 -9.46
C LEU A 89 8.15 5.39 -8.47
N LEU A 90 8.61 5.23 -7.21
CA LEU A 90 8.61 6.34 -6.26
C LEU A 90 9.63 7.42 -6.65
N THR A 91 10.85 7.02 -7.04
CA THR A 91 11.86 7.95 -7.58
C THR A 91 11.30 8.68 -8.80
N ARG A 92 10.74 7.93 -9.77
CA ARG A 92 10.18 8.51 -11.00
C ARG A 92 9.00 9.43 -10.73
N ALA A 93 8.17 9.13 -9.72
CA ALA A 93 7.03 9.96 -9.38
C ALA A 93 7.46 11.32 -8.82
N LEU A 94 8.50 11.32 -7.97
CA LEU A 94 9.10 12.54 -7.43
C LEU A 94 9.80 13.35 -8.54
N ASP A 95 10.62 12.69 -9.36
CA ASP A 95 11.36 13.32 -10.46
C ASP A 95 10.44 14.02 -11.47
N ALA A 96 9.27 13.45 -11.75
CA ALA A 96 8.30 14.00 -12.70
C ALA A 96 7.76 15.38 -12.30
N VAL A 97 7.87 15.75 -11.03
CA VAL A 97 7.49 17.08 -10.51
C VAL A 97 8.70 17.83 -9.92
N GLY A 98 9.92 17.44 -10.31
CA GLY A 98 11.15 18.16 -10.01
C GLY A 98 11.53 18.15 -8.52
N VAL A 99 11.09 17.14 -7.77
CA VAL A 99 11.48 16.95 -6.37
C VAL A 99 12.24 15.63 -6.21
N SER A 100 13.04 15.53 -5.15
CA SER A 100 13.72 14.31 -4.78
C SER A 100 13.64 14.09 -3.27
N LEU A 101 13.96 12.88 -2.83
CA LEU A 101 13.95 12.49 -1.43
C LEU A 101 15.25 11.74 -1.11
N GLU A 102 15.91 12.12 -0.03
CA GLU A 102 17.06 11.39 0.50
C GLU A 102 16.58 10.06 1.09
N THR A 103 17.22 8.96 0.71
CA THR A 103 16.89 7.62 1.18
C THR A 103 18.13 6.89 1.65
N ILE A 104 17.94 6.04 2.66
CA ILE A 104 19.00 5.30 3.35
C ILE A 104 18.83 3.82 3.00
N PRO A 105 19.82 3.18 2.34
CA PRO A 105 19.71 1.79 1.95
C PRO A 105 19.74 0.89 3.20
N ASP A 106 18.82 -0.07 3.26
CA ASP A 106 18.86 -1.11 4.28
C ASP A 106 19.80 -2.26 3.82
N PRO A 107 20.93 -2.53 4.52
CA PRO A 107 21.86 -3.57 4.14
C PRO A 107 21.33 -4.99 4.39
N VAL A 108 20.58 -5.18 5.48
CA VAL A 108 19.93 -6.44 5.84
C VAL A 108 18.44 -6.18 5.93
N GLN A 109 17.77 -6.50 4.83
CA GLN A 109 16.43 -6.04 4.54
C GLN A 109 15.36 -6.68 5.41
N ILE A 110 15.60 -7.93 5.86
CA ILE A 110 14.73 -8.67 6.76
C ILE A 110 15.59 -9.65 7.56
N HIS A 111 15.32 -9.77 8.86
CA HIS A 111 15.79 -10.85 9.70
C HIS A 111 14.60 -11.73 10.15
N TYR A 112 14.59 -12.98 9.69
CA TYR A 112 13.54 -13.94 9.98
C TYR A 112 13.86 -14.73 11.23
N HIS A 113 12.89 -14.78 12.16
CA HIS A 113 12.88 -15.60 13.37
C HIS A 113 11.71 -16.57 13.27
N LEU A 114 11.96 -17.76 12.72
CA LEU A 114 10.91 -18.70 12.31
C LEU A 114 10.97 -20.01 13.12
N PRO A 115 9.90 -20.82 13.10
CA PRO A 115 9.83 -22.05 13.88
C PRO A 115 10.97 -23.01 13.50
N ASN A 116 11.30 -23.94 14.41
CA ASN A 116 12.42 -24.87 14.30
C ASN A 116 13.81 -24.21 14.25
N GLN A 117 13.96 -23.03 14.88
CA GLN A 117 15.23 -22.28 14.89
C GLN A 117 15.68 -21.93 13.47
N LEU A 118 14.73 -21.64 12.58
CA LEU A 118 15.04 -21.13 11.26
C LEU A 118 15.27 -19.62 11.36
N GLU A 119 16.54 -19.27 11.49
CA GLU A 119 17.05 -17.89 11.47
C GLU A 119 17.67 -17.60 10.11
N LEU A 120 17.26 -16.52 9.46
CA LEU A 120 17.73 -16.15 8.13
C LEU A 120 17.75 -14.64 7.90
N LYS A 121 18.84 -14.12 7.34
CA LYS A 121 18.95 -12.73 6.93
C LYS A 121 18.77 -12.59 5.42
N VAL A 122 17.82 -11.76 5.00
CA VAL A 122 17.69 -11.32 3.62
C VAL A 122 18.62 -10.12 3.40
N HIS A 123 19.79 -10.39 2.85
CA HIS A 123 20.74 -9.34 2.50
C HIS A 123 20.28 -8.56 1.27
N ARG A 124 20.60 -7.28 1.22
CA ARG A 124 20.45 -6.49 -0.02
C ARG A 124 21.25 -7.12 -1.16
N ASP A 125 22.46 -7.61 -0.87
CA ASP A 125 23.27 -8.34 -1.83
C ASP A 125 22.68 -9.73 -2.12
N TYR A 126 22.35 -9.97 -3.39
CA TYR A 126 21.65 -11.18 -3.83
C TYR A 126 22.46 -12.46 -3.62
N GLU A 127 23.76 -12.42 -3.95
CA GLU A 127 24.61 -13.62 -3.86
C GLU A 127 24.93 -13.96 -2.41
N THR A 128 25.11 -12.96 -1.54
CA THR A 128 25.24 -13.17 -0.09
C THR A 128 24.00 -13.84 0.48
N PHE A 129 22.81 -13.35 0.11
CA PHE A 129 21.54 -13.96 0.53
C PHE A 129 21.40 -15.40 0.04
N LEU A 130 21.65 -15.67 -1.25
CA LEU A 130 21.55 -17.02 -1.79
C LEU A 130 22.55 -17.98 -1.15
N GLN A 131 23.76 -17.52 -0.84
CA GLN A 131 24.77 -18.32 -0.15
C GLN A 131 24.32 -18.70 1.27
N GLU A 132 23.78 -17.74 2.03
CA GLU A 132 23.26 -18.00 3.38
C GLU A 132 22.07 -18.96 3.35
N LEU A 133 21.10 -18.74 2.45
CA LEU A 133 19.95 -19.62 2.27
C LEU A 133 20.38 -21.03 1.85
N SER A 134 21.31 -21.15 0.90
CA SER A 134 21.83 -22.44 0.44
C SER A 134 22.64 -23.15 1.53
N ALA A 135 23.35 -22.43 2.39
CA ALA A 135 24.04 -23.03 3.53
C ALA A 135 23.05 -23.62 4.55
N ARG A 136 21.86 -23.03 4.69
CA ARG A 136 20.79 -23.56 5.55
C ARG A 136 20.06 -24.76 4.97
N PHE A 137 19.98 -24.84 3.63
CA PHE A 137 19.36 -25.95 2.88
C PHE A 137 20.31 -26.49 1.79
N PRO A 138 21.42 -27.15 2.17
CA PRO A 138 22.45 -27.54 1.22
C PRO A 138 21.97 -28.55 0.17
N HIS A 139 20.98 -29.39 0.51
CA HIS A 139 20.34 -30.33 -0.42
C HIS A 139 19.45 -29.66 -1.47
N GLU A 140 19.07 -28.39 -1.25
CA GLU A 140 18.21 -27.60 -2.14
C GLU A 140 18.99 -26.52 -2.92
N GLN A 141 20.32 -26.47 -2.84
CA GLN A 141 21.14 -25.41 -3.44
C GLN A 141 20.81 -25.16 -4.91
N GLN A 142 20.65 -26.23 -5.70
CA GLN A 142 20.27 -26.11 -7.11
C GLN A 142 18.84 -25.60 -7.28
N GLY A 143 17.89 -26.12 -6.50
CA GLY A 143 16.48 -25.75 -6.53
C GLY A 143 16.26 -24.28 -6.16
N ILE A 144 16.93 -23.82 -5.10
CA ILE A 144 16.95 -22.42 -4.66
C ILE A 144 17.40 -21.53 -5.82
N ARG A 145 18.58 -21.80 -6.40
CA ARG A 145 19.11 -20.98 -7.50
C ARG A 145 18.14 -20.92 -8.68
N GLN A 146 17.59 -22.06 -9.08
CA GLN A 146 16.67 -22.15 -10.21
C GLN A 146 15.37 -21.36 -9.96
N PHE A 147 14.80 -21.46 -8.75
CA PHE A 147 13.59 -20.71 -8.38
C PHE A 147 13.82 -19.20 -8.41
N TYR A 148 14.90 -18.71 -7.79
CA TYR A 148 15.21 -17.28 -7.78
C TYR A 148 15.61 -16.76 -9.17
N ASP A 149 16.28 -17.57 -10.00
CA ASP A 149 16.56 -17.21 -11.40
C ASP A 149 15.25 -17.06 -12.22
N GLU A 150 14.21 -17.85 -11.94
CA GLU A 150 12.88 -17.63 -12.53
C GLU A 150 12.24 -16.32 -12.06
N CYS A 151 12.39 -15.96 -10.76
CA CYS A 151 11.93 -14.67 -10.25
C CYS A 151 12.64 -13.50 -10.98
N TRP A 152 13.95 -13.62 -11.23
CA TRP A 152 14.72 -12.65 -12.01
C TRP A 152 14.25 -12.55 -13.45
N LYS A 153 13.87 -13.66 -14.10
CA LYS A 153 13.30 -13.62 -15.46
C LYS A 153 12.02 -12.78 -15.49
N VAL A 154 11.13 -12.97 -14.51
CA VAL A 154 9.91 -12.15 -14.37
C VAL A 154 10.27 -10.68 -14.16
N PHE A 155 11.16 -10.40 -13.21
CA PHE A 155 11.60 -9.03 -12.90
C PHE A 155 12.21 -8.33 -14.12
N ASN A 156 13.13 -8.99 -14.83
CA ASN A 156 13.77 -8.43 -16.01
C ASN A 156 12.78 -8.11 -17.13
N CYS A 157 11.73 -8.93 -17.28
CA CYS A 157 10.66 -8.64 -18.23
C CYS A 157 9.90 -7.37 -17.82
N LEU A 158 9.52 -7.23 -16.54
CA LEU A 158 8.84 -6.03 -16.02
C LEU A 158 9.73 -4.78 -16.14
N ASN A 159 11.00 -4.90 -15.81
CA ASN A 159 11.98 -3.80 -15.78
C ASN A 159 12.42 -3.35 -17.20
N ALA A 160 12.11 -4.13 -18.23
CA ALA A 160 12.43 -3.79 -19.61
C ALA A 160 11.47 -2.76 -20.22
N MET A 161 10.31 -2.53 -19.62
CA MET A 161 9.26 -1.67 -20.16
C MET A 161 8.77 -0.68 -19.11
N ASP A 162 8.27 0.47 -19.57
CA ASP A 162 7.57 1.38 -18.66
C ASP A 162 6.34 0.68 -18.06
N LEU A 163 5.96 1.07 -16.85
CA LEU A 163 4.80 0.50 -16.19
C LEU A 163 3.65 1.52 -16.27
N LEU A 164 2.97 1.53 -17.43
CA LEU A 164 1.83 2.40 -17.73
C LEU A 164 0.52 1.60 -17.87
N SER A 165 -0.58 2.30 -18.20
CA SER A 165 -1.91 1.69 -18.31
C SER A 165 -1.95 0.53 -19.32
N LEU A 166 -2.30 -0.65 -18.81
CA LEU A 166 -2.61 -1.84 -19.63
C LEU A 166 -3.97 -1.72 -20.35
N GLU A 167 -4.69 -0.61 -20.17
CA GLU A 167 -5.96 -0.33 -20.83
C GLU A 167 -5.78 0.53 -22.11
N GLU A 168 -4.54 0.86 -22.51
CA GLU A 168 -4.25 1.66 -23.72
C GLU A 168 -3.67 0.77 -24.85
N PRO A 169 -4.47 0.41 -25.86
CA PRO A 169 -4.01 -0.49 -26.92
C PRO A 169 -2.79 0.03 -27.69
N ARG A 170 -2.68 1.34 -27.95
CA ARG A 170 -1.52 1.90 -28.69
C ARG A 170 -0.22 1.78 -27.89
N TYR A 171 -0.32 1.89 -26.57
CA TYR A 171 0.79 1.66 -25.68
C TYR A 171 1.21 0.19 -25.68
N LEU A 172 0.25 -0.73 -25.52
CA LEU A 172 0.54 -2.16 -25.53
C LEU A 172 1.15 -2.64 -26.85
N THR A 173 0.64 -2.17 -27.99
CA THR A 173 1.22 -2.52 -29.29
C THR A 173 2.64 -1.99 -29.43
N ARG A 174 2.87 -0.73 -29.05
CA ARG A 174 4.22 -0.13 -29.04
C ARG A 174 5.18 -0.93 -28.17
N VAL A 175 4.80 -1.26 -26.94
CA VAL A 175 5.65 -2.03 -26.01
C VAL A 175 5.92 -3.42 -26.55
N PHE A 176 4.91 -4.10 -27.13
CA PHE A 176 5.11 -5.41 -27.74
C PHE A 176 6.12 -5.37 -28.89
N PHE A 177 6.08 -4.35 -29.77
CA PHE A 177 7.05 -4.23 -30.85
C PHE A 177 8.45 -3.81 -30.36
N GLN A 178 8.54 -3.06 -29.26
CA GLN A 178 9.83 -2.66 -28.67
C GLN A 178 10.47 -3.78 -27.83
N HIS A 179 9.66 -4.60 -27.17
CA HIS A 179 10.11 -5.61 -26.20
C HIS A 179 9.34 -6.95 -26.34
N PRO A 180 9.30 -7.58 -27.53
CA PRO A 180 8.45 -8.73 -27.80
C PRO A 180 8.77 -9.93 -26.88
N PHE A 181 10.05 -10.19 -26.64
CA PHE A 181 10.49 -11.29 -25.77
C PHE A 181 10.09 -11.08 -24.31
N ALA A 182 10.14 -9.84 -23.81
CA ALA A 182 9.70 -9.53 -22.46
C ALA A 182 8.19 -9.74 -22.32
N CYS A 183 7.40 -9.26 -23.29
CA CYS A 183 5.95 -9.46 -23.29
C CYS A 183 5.57 -10.94 -23.34
N LEU A 184 6.17 -11.72 -24.24
CA LEU A 184 5.92 -13.16 -24.34
C LEU A 184 6.38 -13.89 -23.07
N GLY A 185 7.48 -13.45 -22.46
CA GLY A 185 7.93 -13.91 -21.16
C GLY A 185 6.88 -13.70 -20.07
N LEU A 186 6.30 -12.51 -19.96
CA LEU A 186 5.24 -12.23 -18.98
C LEU A 186 3.98 -13.08 -19.22
N VAL A 187 3.58 -13.29 -20.48
CA VAL A 187 2.43 -14.13 -20.82
C VAL A 187 2.61 -15.57 -20.32
N LYS A 188 3.84 -16.12 -20.37
CA LYS A 188 4.17 -17.44 -19.82
C LYS A 188 3.86 -17.54 -18.32
N TYR A 189 4.18 -16.50 -17.54
CA TYR A 189 4.02 -16.49 -16.08
C TYR A 189 2.64 -16.01 -15.62
N LEU A 190 1.89 -15.33 -16.47
CA LEU A 190 0.58 -14.77 -16.15
C LEU A 190 -0.41 -15.79 -15.52
N PRO A 191 -0.51 -17.06 -15.95
CA PRO A 191 -1.44 -18.02 -15.35
C PRO A 191 -0.88 -18.78 -14.14
N GLN A 192 0.34 -18.45 -13.67
CA GLN A 192 1.06 -19.20 -12.63
C GLN A 192 1.08 -18.45 -11.29
N ASN A 193 1.17 -19.20 -10.19
CA ASN A 193 1.40 -18.67 -8.85
C ASN A 193 2.77 -19.08 -8.32
N VAL A 194 3.30 -18.35 -7.35
CA VAL A 194 4.64 -18.54 -6.81
C VAL A 194 4.82 -19.95 -6.26
N GLY A 195 3.84 -20.46 -5.51
CA GLY A 195 3.92 -21.77 -4.87
C GLY A 195 3.99 -22.94 -5.86
N ASP A 196 3.32 -22.83 -7.02
CA ASP A 196 3.41 -23.84 -8.07
C ASP A 196 4.81 -23.90 -8.69
N LEU A 197 5.42 -22.73 -8.91
CA LEU A 197 6.77 -22.66 -9.46
C LEU A 197 7.82 -23.05 -8.41
N ALA A 198 7.65 -22.65 -7.14
CA ALA A 198 8.53 -23.04 -6.05
C ALA A 198 8.60 -24.56 -5.90
N ARG A 199 7.45 -25.25 -5.86
CA ARG A 199 7.38 -26.73 -5.75
C ARG A 199 7.94 -27.48 -6.95
N HIS A 200 8.10 -26.82 -8.10
CA HIS A 200 8.77 -27.42 -9.25
C HIS A 200 10.27 -27.58 -9.01
N TYR A 201 10.89 -26.68 -8.24
CA TYR A 201 12.34 -26.66 -8.01
C TYR A 201 12.75 -27.08 -6.60
N ILE A 202 11.87 -26.89 -5.61
CA ILE A 202 12.15 -27.10 -4.19
C ILE A 202 11.23 -28.20 -3.65
N GLN A 203 11.80 -29.15 -2.90
CA GLN A 203 11.06 -30.25 -2.27
C GLN A 203 11.00 -30.14 -0.74
N ASP A 204 11.98 -29.47 -0.12
CA ASP A 204 12.06 -29.30 1.32
C ASP A 204 10.85 -28.53 1.88
N PRO A 205 10.08 -29.13 2.81
CA PRO A 205 8.84 -28.53 3.31
C PRO A 205 9.07 -27.30 4.20
N GLU A 206 10.22 -27.18 4.87
CA GLU A 206 10.56 -26.01 5.68
C GLU A 206 10.97 -24.83 4.78
N LEU A 207 11.71 -25.09 3.71
CA LEU A 207 12.03 -24.08 2.70
C LEU A 207 10.78 -23.60 1.95
N LEU A 208 9.84 -24.49 1.61
CA LEU A 208 8.57 -24.09 0.99
C LEU A 208 7.74 -23.18 1.92
N LYS A 209 7.73 -23.46 3.23
CA LYS A 209 7.08 -22.59 4.23
C LYS A 209 7.77 -21.22 4.36
N LEU A 210 9.09 -21.16 4.18
CA LEU A 210 9.79 -19.87 4.07
C LEU A 210 9.32 -19.09 2.84
N ILE A 211 9.12 -19.74 1.69
CA ILE A 211 8.56 -19.08 0.49
C ILE A 211 7.12 -18.62 0.71
N ASP A 212 6.32 -19.39 1.45
CA ASP A 212 4.98 -18.97 1.87
C ASP A 212 5.02 -17.74 2.78
N MET A 213 5.92 -17.72 3.77
CA MET A 213 6.14 -16.58 4.66
C MET A 213 6.60 -15.33 3.90
N GLU A 214 7.54 -15.49 2.98
CA GLU A 214 8.00 -14.42 2.09
C GLU A 214 6.82 -13.82 1.33
N CYS A 215 5.98 -14.65 0.69
CA CYS A 215 4.78 -14.16 0.01
C CYS A 215 3.80 -13.48 0.97
N TYR A 216 3.51 -14.11 2.12
CA TYR A 216 2.60 -13.62 3.12
C TYR A 216 2.97 -12.22 3.63
N CYS A 217 4.27 -11.94 3.81
CA CYS A 217 4.76 -10.65 4.27
C CYS A 217 4.38 -9.48 3.35
N TRP A 218 4.12 -9.74 2.06
CA TRP A 218 3.87 -8.69 1.06
C TRP A 218 2.45 -8.70 0.49
N SER A 219 1.83 -9.89 0.39
CA SER A 219 0.52 -10.06 -0.23
C SER A 219 -0.57 -10.47 0.76
N VAL A 220 -0.21 -10.73 2.02
CA VAL A 220 -1.10 -11.24 3.08
C VAL A 220 -1.73 -12.59 2.70
N VAL A 221 -1.10 -13.32 1.79
CA VAL A 221 -1.49 -14.67 1.36
C VAL A 221 -0.25 -15.52 1.07
N PRO A 222 -0.31 -16.86 1.23
CA PRO A 222 0.81 -17.76 0.94
C PRO A 222 1.16 -17.79 -0.56
N ALA A 223 2.23 -18.51 -0.89
CA ALA A 223 2.80 -18.53 -2.25
C ALA A 223 1.82 -19.06 -3.29
N ASP A 224 0.90 -19.94 -2.89
CA ASP A 224 -0.11 -20.53 -3.78
C ASP A 224 -1.21 -19.58 -4.24
N LEU A 225 -1.40 -18.48 -3.51
CA LEU A 225 -2.34 -17.43 -3.84
C LEU A 225 -1.65 -16.17 -4.36
N THR A 226 -0.32 -16.17 -4.41
CA THR A 226 0.47 -15.04 -4.91
C THR A 226 0.77 -15.24 -6.40
N PRO A 227 0.29 -14.34 -7.30
CA PRO A 227 0.59 -14.43 -8.72
C PRO A 227 2.09 -14.31 -8.99
N MET A 228 2.62 -15.13 -9.90
CA MET A 228 4.06 -15.17 -10.19
C MET A 228 4.62 -13.83 -10.68
N ILE A 229 3.80 -13.01 -11.32
CA ILE A 229 4.19 -11.67 -11.76
C ILE A 229 4.59 -10.74 -10.61
N ASN A 230 4.02 -10.93 -9.41
CA ASN A 230 4.35 -10.14 -8.22
C ASN A 230 5.67 -10.62 -7.60
N ALA A 231 6.10 -11.85 -7.88
CA ALA A 231 7.34 -12.42 -7.38
C ALA A 231 8.58 -11.65 -7.85
N GLY A 232 8.56 -11.08 -9.06
CA GLY A 232 9.67 -10.26 -9.54
C GLY A 232 9.90 -9.02 -8.66
N MET A 233 8.83 -8.40 -8.15
CA MET A 233 8.95 -7.29 -7.20
C MET A 233 9.43 -7.79 -5.83
N VAL A 234 8.83 -8.89 -5.35
CA VAL A 234 9.12 -9.42 -4.01
C VAL A 234 10.54 -9.97 -3.93
N PHE A 235 10.93 -10.92 -4.79
CA PHE A 235 12.17 -11.69 -4.65
C PHE A 235 13.36 -11.11 -5.43
N SER A 236 13.16 -10.15 -6.33
CA SER A 236 14.25 -9.60 -7.17
C SER A 236 14.43 -8.09 -7.06
N ASP A 237 13.36 -7.29 -7.08
CA ASP A 237 13.47 -5.81 -6.95
C ASP A 237 14.11 -5.41 -5.61
N ARG A 238 13.92 -6.22 -4.57
CA ARG A 238 14.60 -6.06 -3.26
C ARG A 238 16.12 -6.07 -3.37
N HIS A 239 16.69 -6.84 -4.30
CA HIS A 239 18.14 -6.88 -4.51
C HIS A 239 18.62 -5.92 -5.60
N TYR A 240 17.74 -5.58 -6.56
CA TYR A 240 18.06 -4.64 -7.63
C TYR A 240 17.97 -3.17 -7.19
N GLY A 241 16.77 -2.74 -6.77
CA GLY A 241 16.48 -1.39 -6.30
C GLY A 241 16.76 -1.21 -4.81
N GLY A 242 16.64 -2.28 -4.03
CA GLY A 242 16.81 -2.23 -2.58
C GLY A 242 15.55 -1.78 -1.86
N ILE A 243 15.43 -2.23 -0.61
CA ILE A 243 14.66 -1.50 0.41
C ILE A 243 15.48 -0.28 0.83
N ASN A 244 14.86 0.90 0.74
CA ASN A 244 15.50 2.16 1.13
C ASN A 244 14.53 2.96 2.00
N TYR A 245 14.96 3.33 3.20
CA TYR A 245 14.15 4.09 4.13
C TYR A 245 14.24 5.59 3.82
N PRO A 246 13.13 6.31 3.66
CA PRO A 246 13.15 7.75 3.43
C PRO A 246 13.56 8.48 4.71
N LYS A 247 14.60 9.32 4.61
CA LYS A 247 15.05 10.13 5.75
C LYS A 247 13.95 11.08 6.19
N GLY A 248 13.66 11.12 7.48
CA GLY A 248 12.52 11.80 8.09
C GLY A 248 11.21 10.99 8.05
N GLY A 249 11.27 9.71 7.68
CA GLY A 249 10.15 8.77 7.72
C GLY A 249 9.28 8.72 6.47
N VAL A 250 8.43 7.71 6.40
CA VAL A 250 7.65 7.34 5.19
C VAL A 250 6.70 8.45 4.76
N GLY A 251 6.19 9.24 5.71
CA GLY A 251 5.37 10.41 5.44
C GLY A 251 6.00 11.45 4.50
N GLN A 252 7.34 11.48 4.40
CA GLN A 252 8.06 12.40 3.52
C GLN A 252 7.74 12.19 2.04
N ILE A 253 7.38 10.97 1.63
CA ILE A 253 7.00 10.66 0.24
C ILE A 253 5.80 11.49 -0.16
N ALA A 254 4.75 11.45 0.65
CA ALA A 254 3.51 12.17 0.38
C ALA A 254 3.72 13.68 0.47
N GLN A 255 4.50 14.15 1.44
CA GLN A 255 4.85 15.58 1.57
C GLN A 255 5.57 16.11 0.34
N LYS A 256 6.57 15.37 -0.16
CA LYS A 256 7.32 15.77 -1.37
C LYS A 256 6.47 15.73 -2.62
N LEU A 257 5.59 14.74 -2.77
CA LEU A 257 4.63 14.71 -3.88
C LEU A 257 3.66 15.89 -3.83
N VAL A 258 3.21 16.31 -2.65
CA VAL A 258 2.38 17.52 -2.51
C VAL A 258 3.17 18.77 -2.88
N GLU A 259 4.41 18.92 -2.41
CA GLU A 259 5.30 20.03 -2.79
C GLU A 259 5.45 20.12 -4.32
N GLY A 260 5.69 18.98 -4.97
CA GLY A 260 5.79 18.88 -6.43
C GLY A 260 4.46 19.16 -7.15
N LEU A 261 3.33 18.69 -6.60
CA LEU A 261 2.00 18.97 -7.14
C LEU A 261 1.72 20.47 -7.17
N GLU A 262 1.98 21.18 -6.07
CA GLU A 262 1.76 22.62 -5.95
C GLU A 262 2.67 23.41 -6.88
N LYS A 263 3.95 23.00 -6.99
CA LYS A 263 4.90 23.56 -7.98
C LYS A 263 4.44 23.38 -9.42
N ALA A 264 3.78 22.27 -9.73
CA ALA A 264 3.19 21.99 -11.04
C ALA A 264 1.82 22.69 -11.26
N GLY A 265 1.35 23.53 -10.33
CA GLY A 265 0.09 24.28 -10.44
C GLY A 265 -1.16 23.50 -10.01
N GLY A 266 -0.99 22.28 -9.47
CA GLY A 266 -2.06 21.54 -8.84
C GLY A 266 -2.40 22.07 -7.44
N GLN A 267 -3.54 21.64 -6.91
CA GLN A 267 -4.03 22.08 -5.59
C GLN A 267 -4.37 20.88 -4.71
N ILE A 268 -4.16 21.01 -3.40
CA ILE A 268 -4.65 20.08 -2.39
C ILE A 268 -5.47 20.84 -1.34
N GLN A 269 -6.63 20.29 -0.96
CA GLN A 269 -7.45 20.79 0.13
C GLN A 269 -7.57 19.73 1.23
N TYR A 270 -7.07 20.05 2.41
CA TYR A 270 -7.20 19.23 3.61
C TYR A 270 -8.54 19.45 4.31
N LYS A 271 -8.90 18.55 5.23
CA LYS A 271 -10.21 18.55 5.93
C LYS A 271 -11.41 18.56 4.96
N ALA A 272 -11.21 18.13 3.72
CA ALA A 272 -12.18 18.14 2.65
C ALA A 272 -12.76 16.73 2.45
N ARG A 273 -13.59 16.28 3.40
CA ARG A 273 -14.21 14.97 3.33
C ARG A 273 -15.24 14.94 2.20
N VAL A 274 -14.94 14.24 1.11
CA VAL A 274 -15.91 13.91 0.06
C VAL A 274 -16.92 12.89 0.59
N THR A 275 -18.20 13.12 0.30
CA THR A 275 -19.32 12.26 0.71
C THR A 275 -20.14 11.75 -0.46
N GLU A 276 -19.98 12.31 -1.66
CA GLU A 276 -20.74 11.91 -2.84
C GLU A 276 -19.93 12.19 -4.11
N ILE A 277 -19.97 11.26 -5.07
CA ILE A 277 -19.57 11.51 -6.46
C ILE A 277 -20.81 11.97 -7.23
N VAL A 278 -20.81 13.23 -7.66
CA VAL A 278 -21.93 13.84 -8.38
C VAL A 278 -21.93 13.34 -9.83
N ARG A 279 -23.11 12.92 -10.30
CA ARG A 279 -23.31 12.39 -11.65
C ARG A 279 -24.40 13.13 -12.42
N GLU A 280 -24.21 13.26 -13.72
CA GLU A 280 -25.20 13.77 -14.67
C GLU A 280 -25.29 12.79 -15.85
N LYS A 281 -26.50 12.31 -16.18
CA LYS A 281 -26.73 11.30 -17.24
C LYS A 281 -25.81 10.06 -17.11
N GLY A 282 -25.59 9.59 -15.89
CA GLY A 282 -24.74 8.45 -15.56
C GLY A 282 -23.22 8.72 -15.57
N ARG A 283 -22.77 9.91 -15.99
CA ARG A 283 -21.35 10.30 -16.00
C ARG A 283 -20.96 11.00 -14.71
N ALA A 284 -19.81 10.65 -14.13
CA ALA A 284 -19.21 11.40 -13.02
C ALA A 284 -18.69 12.76 -13.50
N ILE A 285 -19.12 13.81 -12.82
CA ILE A 285 -18.86 15.21 -13.22
C ILE A 285 -18.39 16.11 -12.07
N GLY A 286 -18.29 15.56 -10.86
CA GLY A 286 -17.93 16.34 -9.68
C GLY A 286 -18.02 15.52 -8.41
N VAL A 287 -17.81 16.20 -7.29
CA VAL A 287 -17.91 15.63 -5.95
C VAL A 287 -18.57 16.62 -5.00
N ARG A 288 -19.24 16.10 -3.97
CA ARG A 288 -19.78 16.88 -2.86
C ARG A 288 -18.98 16.61 -1.60
N LEU A 289 -18.62 17.68 -0.89
CA LEU A 289 -18.01 17.60 0.43
C LEU A 289 -19.08 17.46 1.52
N ALA A 290 -18.67 16.97 2.69
CA ALA A 290 -19.50 16.93 3.89
C ALA A 290 -20.01 18.34 4.32
N SER A 291 -19.32 19.40 3.91
CA SER A 291 -19.76 20.80 4.12
C SER A 291 -20.92 21.21 3.20
N GLY A 292 -21.29 20.38 2.22
CA GLY A 292 -22.27 20.68 1.18
C GLY A 292 -21.68 21.30 -0.08
N GLN A 293 -20.44 21.81 -0.05
CA GLN A 293 -19.74 22.39 -1.19
C GLN A 293 -19.58 21.36 -2.32
N VAL A 294 -19.75 21.80 -3.57
CA VAL A 294 -19.64 20.95 -4.77
C VAL A 294 -18.51 21.46 -5.66
N TYR A 295 -17.63 20.55 -6.06
CA TYR A 295 -16.60 20.82 -7.07
C TYR A 295 -16.90 20.04 -8.35
N ARG A 296 -16.61 20.63 -9.51
CA ARG A 296 -16.86 20.03 -10.84
C ARG A 296 -15.55 19.75 -11.58
N ALA A 297 -15.49 18.61 -12.27
CA ALA A 297 -14.34 18.26 -13.11
C ALA A 297 -14.70 17.42 -14.34
N LYS A 298 -13.80 17.36 -15.32
CA LYS A 298 -13.97 16.50 -16.50
C LYS A 298 -13.79 15.01 -16.16
N ARG A 299 -12.97 14.70 -15.16
CA ARG A 299 -12.63 13.35 -14.69
C ARG A 299 -12.55 13.33 -13.16
N ILE A 300 -13.04 12.26 -12.54
CA ILE A 300 -12.99 12.03 -11.08
C ILE A 300 -12.15 10.78 -10.83
N VAL A 301 -11.19 10.89 -9.93
CA VAL A 301 -10.33 9.77 -9.51
C VAL A 301 -10.62 9.48 -8.04
N SER A 302 -11.10 8.28 -7.73
CA SER A 302 -11.23 7.82 -6.35
C SER A 302 -9.98 7.04 -5.95
N ASN A 303 -9.27 7.56 -4.95
CA ASN A 303 -8.20 6.84 -4.27
C ASN A 303 -8.67 6.26 -2.91
N ALA A 304 -9.99 6.33 -2.65
CA ALA A 304 -10.62 5.48 -1.66
C ALA A 304 -10.66 4.03 -2.17
N THR A 305 -10.88 3.06 -1.28
CA THR A 305 -11.04 1.67 -1.72
C THR A 305 -12.21 1.56 -2.69
N ARG A 306 -12.21 0.55 -3.57
CA ARG A 306 -13.37 0.29 -4.44
C ARG A 306 -14.63 0.01 -3.62
N TRP A 307 -14.53 -0.70 -2.49
CA TRP A 307 -15.63 -0.84 -1.53
C TRP A 307 -16.16 0.52 -1.09
N ASP A 308 -15.30 1.40 -0.54
CA ASP A 308 -15.70 2.74 -0.10
C ASP A 308 -16.28 3.59 -1.26
N THR A 309 -15.73 3.46 -2.46
CA THR A 309 -16.18 4.21 -3.64
C THR A 309 -17.59 3.80 -4.07
N PHE A 310 -17.83 2.51 -4.23
CA PHE A 310 -19.08 1.99 -4.80
C PHE A 310 -20.18 1.73 -3.77
N GLU A 311 -19.84 1.64 -2.48
CA GLU A 311 -20.82 1.43 -1.40
C GLU A 311 -21.15 2.71 -0.64
N LYS A 312 -20.25 3.73 -0.65
CA LYS A 312 -20.43 4.94 0.17
C LYS A 312 -20.45 6.25 -0.62
N LEU A 313 -19.67 6.36 -1.69
CA LEU A 313 -19.61 7.59 -2.49
C LEU A 313 -20.58 7.60 -3.68
N LEU A 314 -21.16 6.45 -4.01
CA LEU A 314 -22.20 6.26 -5.01
C LEU A 314 -23.41 5.58 -4.36
N PRO A 315 -24.62 5.75 -4.92
CA PRO A 315 -25.79 4.99 -4.46
C PRO A 315 -25.57 3.49 -4.66
N GLU A 316 -25.70 2.71 -3.59
CA GLU A 316 -25.44 1.26 -3.58
C GLU A 316 -26.29 0.50 -4.63
N ALA A 317 -27.56 0.91 -4.80
CA ALA A 317 -28.48 0.35 -5.78
C ALA A 317 -27.99 0.48 -7.24
N GLU A 318 -27.00 1.32 -7.50
CA GLU A 318 -26.43 1.58 -8.82
C GLU A 318 -25.01 1.00 -8.99
N MET A 319 -24.56 0.13 -8.09
CA MET A 319 -23.26 -0.52 -8.19
C MET A 319 -23.15 -1.29 -9.53
N PRO A 320 -22.11 -1.04 -10.34
CA PRO A 320 -21.94 -1.75 -11.60
C PRO A 320 -21.71 -3.26 -11.40
N ARG A 321 -22.24 -4.07 -12.33
CA ARG A 321 -22.07 -5.55 -12.31
C ARG A 321 -20.60 -6.00 -12.26
N ALA A 322 -19.68 -5.23 -12.84
CA ALA A 322 -18.25 -5.54 -12.80
C ALA A 322 -17.69 -5.47 -11.38
N GLU A 323 -18.14 -4.49 -10.57
CA GLU A 323 -17.73 -4.35 -9.17
C GLU A 323 -18.31 -5.48 -8.32
N GLN A 324 -19.59 -5.81 -8.51
CA GLN A 324 -20.22 -6.95 -7.83
C GLN A 324 -19.46 -8.26 -8.10
N LYS A 325 -19.06 -8.52 -9.35
CA LYS A 325 -18.27 -9.70 -9.72
C LYS A 325 -16.87 -9.68 -9.11
N TRP A 326 -16.26 -8.52 -8.98
CA TRP A 326 -14.95 -8.38 -8.33
C TRP A 326 -15.06 -8.69 -6.83
N GLN A 327 -16.06 -8.15 -6.14
CA GLN A 327 -16.32 -8.41 -4.72
C GLN A 327 -16.65 -9.88 -4.40
N GLN A 328 -17.08 -10.67 -5.40
CA GLN A 328 -17.24 -12.13 -5.25
C GLN A 328 -15.91 -12.90 -5.36
N ARG A 329 -14.91 -12.33 -6.04
CA ARG A 329 -13.59 -12.96 -6.27
C ARG A 329 -12.54 -12.52 -5.27
N TYR A 330 -12.73 -11.34 -4.69
CA TYR A 330 -11.82 -10.74 -3.74
C TYR A 330 -12.59 -10.30 -2.51
N GLN A 331 -12.03 -10.62 -1.36
CA GLN A 331 -12.48 -10.12 -0.08
C GLN A 331 -11.49 -9.09 0.46
N LYS A 332 -11.90 -8.35 1.49
CA LYS A 332 -11.01 -7.42 2.19
C LYS A 332 -9.94 -8.24 2.92
N SER A 333 -8.68 -7.80 2.81
CA SER A 333 -7.60 -8.27 3.69
C SER A 333 -7.94 -7.98 5.16
N PRO A 334 -7.29 -8.66 6.13
CA PRO A 334 -7.32 -8.20 7.51
C PRO A 334 -6.84 -6.74 7.62
N SER A 335 -7.21 -6.10 8.72
CA SER A 335 -6.53 -4.89 9.17
C SER A 335 -5.32 -5.29 10.03
N PHE A 336 -4.79 -4.37 10.81
CA PHE A 336 -3.66 -4.62 11.69
C PHE A 336 -3.95 -4.12 13.11
N PHE A 337 -3.36 -4.81 14.07
CA PHE A 337 -3.01 -4.23 15.34
C PHE A 337 -1.59 -3.68 15.22
N SER A 338 -1.41 -2.39 15.46
CA SER A 338 -0.11 -1.70 15.44
C SER A 338 0.29 -1.32 16.85
N LEU A 339 1.58 -1.38 17.16
CA LEU A 339 2.15 -0.98 18.44
C LEU A 339 3.41 -0.15 18.16
N HIS A 340 3.41 1.05 18.72
CA HIS A 340 4.45 2.06 18.53
C HIS A 340 5.11 2.27 19.88
N LEU A 341 6.38 1.86 19.99
CA LEU A 341 7.14 1.89 21.23
C LEU A 341 8.31 2.85 21.10
N GLY A 342 8.52 3.68 22.11
CA GLY A 342 9.80 4.35 22.35
C GLY A 342 10.55 3.59 23.42
N VAL A 343 11.81 3.21 23.16
CA VAL A 343 12.61 2.39 24.06
C VAL A 343 14.00 2.99 24.27
N LYS A 344 14.59 2.75 25.44
CA LYS A 344 15.99 3.10 25.70
C LYS A 344 16.91 2.32 24.76
N ALA A 345 17.92 2.99 24.18
CA ALA A 345 18.78 2.39 23.16
C ALA A 345 19.56 1.16 23.65
N GLU A 346 19.90 1.09 24.94
CA GLU A 346 20.66 0.00 25.56
C GLU A 346 19.96 -1.37 25.52
N VAL A 347 18.65 -1.42 25.25
CA VAL A 347 17.91 -2.68 25.15
C VAL A 347 18.14 -3.42 23.83
N LEU A 348 18.61 -2.72 22.80
CA LEU A 348 18.91 -3.34 21.51
C LEU A 348 20.34 -3.88 21.50
N PRO A 349 20.56 -5.19 21.26
CA PRO A 349 21.89 -5.74 21.11
C PRO A 349 22.67 -5.08 19.95
N PRO A 350 24.01 -4.97 20.06
CA PRO A 350 24.84 -4.57 18.93
C PRO A 350 24.63 -5.48 17.71
N GLY A 351 24.46 -4.89 16.53
CA GLY A 351 24.18 -5.65 15.29
C GLY A 351 22.72 -6.03 15.10
N THR A 352 21.79 -5.44 15.85
CA THR A 352 20.34 -5.53 15.58
C THR A 352 20.05 -4.96 14.19
N GLU A 353 19.18 -5.63 13.44
CA GLU A 353 18.79 -5.25 12.08
C GLU A 353 17.54 -4.34 12.12
N CYS A 354 17.26 -3.62 11.03
CA CYS A 354 16.12 -2.70 11.01
C CYS A 354 14.78 -3.43 11.01
N HIS A 355 14.68 -4.56 10.30
CA HIS A 355 13.42 -5.25 10.06
C HIS A 355 13.48 -6.70 10.53
N HIS A 356 12.47 -7.10 11.29
CA HIS A 356 12.35 -8.46 11.82
C HIS A 356 10.96 -9.03 11.54
N ILE A 357 10.91 -10.34 11.26
CA ILE A 357 9.68 -11.11 11.17
C ILE A 357 9.76 -12.23 12.20
N LEU A 358 8.79 -12.28 13.12
CA LEU A 358 8.74 -13.26 14.18
C LEU A 358 7.50 -14.16 14.03
N LEU A 359 7.74 -15.47 13.96
CA LEU A 359 6.71 -16.49 14.01
C LEU A 359 7.23 -17.71 14.80
N GLU A 360 6.50 -18.11 15.83
CA GLU A 360 6.88 -19.24 16.69
C GLU A 360 6.25 -20.57 16.25
N ASP A 361 5.13 -20.53 15.52
CA ASP A 361 4.42 -21.71 15.03
C ASP A 361 3.87 -21.50 13.61
N TRP A 362 4.26 -22.39 12.69
CA TRP A 362 3.82 -22.38 11.29
C TRP A 362 2.30 -22.46 11.12
N SER A 363 1.58 -23.11 12.03
CA SER A 363 0.13 -23.20 11.98
C SER A 363 -0.56 -21.85 12.18
N ARG A 364 0.14 -20.89 12.80
CA ARG A 364 -0.37 -19.56 13.16
C ARG A 364 -0.01 -18.48 12.16
N MET A 365 0.71 -18.80 11.08
CA MET A 365 1.22 -17.80 10.12
C MET A 365 0.14 -16.81 9.65
N GLU A 366 -1.03 -17.33 9.29
CA GLU A 366 -2.17 -16.56 8.76
C GLU A 366 -3.19 -16.14 9.83
N GLU A 367 -3.03 -16.60 11.07
CA GLU A 367 -3.94 -16.26 12.17
C GLU A 367 -3.79 -14.79 12.60
N ALA A 368 -4.87 -14.23 13.16
CA ALA A 368 -4.77 -12.95 13.84
C ALA A 368 -3.72 -13.03 14.96
N GLU A 369 -2.90 -11.98 15.08
CA GLU A 369 -1.84 -11.92 16.09
C GLU A 369 -0.78 -13.04 15.96
N GLY A 370 -0.76 -13.76 14.83
CA GLY A 370 0.16 -14.86 14.55
C GLY A 370 1.56 -14.35 14.22
N THR A 371 1.74 -13.78 13.04
CA THR A 371 3.03 -13.24 12.57
C THR A 371 3.25 -11.79 13.03
N ILE A 372 4.35 -11.52 13.74
CA ILE A 372 4.74 -10.16 14.10
C ILE A 372 5.72 -9.61 13.06
N PHE A 373 5.39 -8.43 12.55
CA PHE A 373 6.26 -7.59 11.75
C PHE A 373 6.84 -6.50 12.65
N LEU A 374 8.16 -6.35 12.68
CA LEU A 374 8.84 -5.33 13.46
C LEU A 374 9.75 -4.48 12.56
N SER A 375 9.70 -3.16 12.76
CA SER A 375 10.60 -2.19 12.15
C SER A 375 11.19 -1.27 13.22
N ILE A 376 12.50 -1.05 13.14
CA ILE A 376 13.29 -0.19 14.02
C ILE A 376 14.00 0.88 13.17
N PRO A 377 13.25 1.78 12.51
CA PRO A 377 13.83 2.69 11.51
C PRO A 377 14.84 3.67 12.10
N THR A 378 14.87 3.87 13.42
CA THR A 378 15.91 4.66 14.10
C THR A 378 17.32 4.06 14.01
N LEU A 379 17.46 2.79 13.59
CA LEU A 379 18.75 2.21 13.24
C LEU A 379 19.28 2.74 11.90
N LEU A 380 18.38 3.17 11.01
CA LEU A 380 18.72 3.80 9.73
C LEU A 380 18.72 5.34 9.85
N ASP A 381 17.70 5.91 10.51
CA ASP A 381 17.54 7.35 10.72
C ASP A 381 17.31 7.70 12.20
N PRO A 382 18.39 8.01 12.95
CA PRO A 382 18.28 8.37 14.37
C PRO A 382 17.44 9.62 14.65
N SER A 383 17.13 10.45 13.65
CA SER A 383 16.37 11.70 13.85
C SER A 383 14.88 11.49 14.19
N LEU A 384 14.39 10.25 14.09
CA LEU A 384 12.99 9.90 14.38
C LEU A 384 12.69 9.74 15.87
N ALA A 385 13.71 9.72 16.73
CA ALA A 385 13.58 9.56 18.18
C ALA A 385 14.43 10.59 18.94
N PRO A 386 14.10 10.84 20.22
CA PRO A 386 14.99 11.55 21.13
C PRO A 386 16.36 10.84 21.25
N PRO A 387 17.44 11.59 21.56
CA PRO A 387 18.75 10.98 21.81
C PRO A 387 18.69 9.87 22.86
N GLY A 388 19.43 8.78 22.63
CA GLY A 388 19.48 7.63 23.53
C GLY A 388 18.25 6.71 23.46
N HIS A 389 17.37 6.90 22.48
CA HIS A 389 16.17 6.09 22.29
C HIS A 389 16.04 5.55 20.86
N HIS A 390 15.29 4.46 20.73
CA HIS A 390 14.86 3.89 19.46
C HIS A 390 13.34 3.81 19.39
N ILE A 391 12.80 3.78 18.17
CA ILE A 391 11.40 3.42 17.95
C ILE A 391 11.31 1.97 17.50
N LEU A 392 10.39 1.21 18.10
CA LEU A 392 9.96 -0.10 17.59
C LEU A 392 8.52 0.08 17.13
N HIS A 393 8.30 -0.03 15.82
CA HIS A 393 6.97 -0.12 15.24
C HIS A 393 6.69 -1.57 14.87
N THR A 394 5.76 -2.19 15.59
CA THR A 394 5.29 -3.53 15.26
C THR A 394 3.86 -3.53 14.77
N PHE A 395 3.55 -4.44 13.86
CA PHE A 395 2.17 -4.70 13.48
C PHE A 395 1.95 -6.19 13.27
N THR A 396 0.70 -6.62 13.46
CA THR A 396 0.27 -8.00 13.26
C THR A 396 -1.15 -8.01 12.69
N PRO A 397 -1.50 -8.96 11.81
CA PRO A 397 -2.85 -9.08 11.26
C PRO A 397 -3.91 -9.09 12.37
N SER A 398 -5.00 -8.36 12.17
CA SER A 398 -6.12 -8.29 13.10
C SER A 398 -7.42 -7.99 12.37
N TRP A 399 -8.49 -8.68 12.73
CA TRP A 399 -9.80 -8.53 12.07
C TRP A 399 -10.65 -7.51 12.80
N ILE A 400 -11.44 -6.74 12.05
CA ILE A 400 -12.28 -5.71 12.65
C ILE A 400 -13.33 -6.29 13.60
N ASP A 401 -13.82 -7.50 13.32
CA ASP A 401 -14.87 -8.19 14.07
C ASP A 401 -14.46 -8.43 15.52
N ASP A 402 -13.16 -8.62 15.77
CA ASP A 402 -12.57 -8.74 17.10
C ASP A 402 -12.68 -7.44 17.93
N TRP A 403 -12.95 -6.31 17.30
CA TRP A 403 -12.96 -4.99 17.94
C TRP A 403 -14.34 -4.31 17.89
N GLN A 404 -15.36 -4.96 17.31
CA GLN A 404 -16.73 -4.45 17.28
C GLN A 404 -17.53 -4.85 18.53
N GLY A 405 -18.57 -4.09 18.85
CA GLY A 405 -19.47 -4.39 19.97
C GLY A 405 -18.89 -4.19 21.39
N LEU A 406 -17.59 -3.91 21.51
CA LEU A 406 -16.93 -3.68 22.79
C LEU A 406 -17.30 -2.32 23.40
N SER A 407 -17.60 -2.30 24.69
CA SER A 407 -17.63 -1.05 25.48
C SER A 407 -16.26 -0.39 25.49
N THR A 408 -16.20 0.90 25.87
CA THR A 408 -14.94 1.65 25.97
C THR A 408 -13.93 0.96 26.89
N SER A 409 -14.39 0.40 28.01
CA SER A 409 -13.53 -0.30 28.98
C SER A 409 -13.00 -1.62 28.42
N GLU A 410 -13.87 -2.45 27.85
CA GLU A 410 -13.48 -3.74 27.24
C GLU A 410 -12.52 -3.53 26.06
N TYR A 411 -12.77 -2.52 25.23
CA TYR A 411 -11.87 -2.16 24.13
C TYR A 411 -10.47 -1.78 24.65
N GLN A 412 -10.39 -0.96 25.70
CA GLN A 412 -9.11 -0.55 26.26
C GLN A 412 -8.37 -1.72 26.93
N GLN A 413 -9.07 -2.57 27.68
CA GLN A 413 -8.50 -3.77 28.29
C GLN A 413 -7.99 -4.77 27.25
N LYS A 414 -8.77 -5.03 26.19
CA LYS A 414 -8.34 -5.89 25.09
C LYS A 414 -7.11 -5.31 24.39
N LYS A 415 -7.11 -4.00 24.11
CA LYS A 415 -5.99 -3.30 23.48
C LYS A 415 -4.71 -3.40 24.31
N GLU A 416 -4.79 -3.21 25.62
CA GLU A 416 -3.66 -3.35 26.53
C GLU A 416 -3.17 -4.81 26.63
N LYS A 417 -4.10 -5.78 26.70
CA LYS A 417 -3.76 -7.20 26.70
C LYS A 417 -2.96 -7.61 25.45
N VAL A 418 -3.44 -7.23 24.26
CA VAL A 418 -2.76 -7.57 22.99
C VAL A 418 -1.41 -6.86 22.89
N ALA A 419 -1.32 -5.59 23.31
CA ALA A 419 -0.04 -4.87 23.37
C ALA A 419 0.98 -5.59 24.27
N ASN A 420 0.59 -5.98 25.48
CA ASN A 420 1.46 -6.69 26.41
C ASN A 420 1.88 -8.07 25.88
N GLN A 421 0.99 -8.78 25.17
CA GLN A 421 1.32 -10.04 24.51
C GLN A 421 2.38 -9.88 23.43
N ILE A 422 2.29 -8.81 22.61
CA ILE A 422 3.31 -8.50 21.60
C ILE A 422 4.64 -8.16 22.26
N VAL A 423 4.65 -7.27 23.27
CA VAL A 423 5.88 -6.93 24.02
C VAL A 423 6.54 -8.17 24.61
N ASN A 424 5.76 -9.06 25.24
CA ASN A 424 6.27 -10.32 25.79
C ASN A 424 6.88 -11.24 24.74
N ARG A 425 6.36 -11.26 23.51
CA ARG A 425 6.95 -12.04 22.41
C ARG A 425 8.26 -11.42 21.93
N LEU A 426 8.30 -10.09 21.85
CA LEU A 426 9.51 -9.34 21.48
C LEU A 426 10.64 -9.43 22.51
N GLU A 427 10.35 -9.73 23.79
CA GLU A 427 11.37 -10.02 24.81
C GLU A 427 12.30 -11.19 24.41
N SER A 428 11.83 -12.11 23.55
CA SER A 428 12.69 -13.18 23.01
C SER A 428 13.82 -12.65 22.11
N LEU A 429 13.59 -11.51 21.45
CA LEU A 429 14.58 -10.82 20.62
C LEU A 429 15.35 -9.76 21.43
N PHE A 430 14.67 -9.09 22.36
CA PHE A 430 15.20 -7.98 23.14
C PHE A 430 14.89 -8.18 24.63
N PRO A 431 15.67 -9.00 25.36
CA PRO A 431 15.44 -9.24 26.78
C PRO A 431 15.45 -7.94 27.60
N GLY A 432 14.42 -7.74 28.43
CA GLY A 432 14.27 -6.51 29.20
C GLY A 432 13.53 -5.37 28.47
N LEU A 433 12.98 -5.62 27.29
CA LEU A 433 12.17 -4.67 26.51
C LEU A 433 11.10 -3.98 27.36
N SER A 434 10.35 -4.74 28.15
CA SER A 434 9.26 -4.21 28.97
C SER A 434 9.75 -3.15 29.98
N ALA A 435 10.95 -3.34 30.53
CA ALA A 435 11.55 -2.42 31.49
C ALA A 435 12.20 -1.19 30.81
N ALA A 436 12.49 -1.29 29.51
CA ALA A 436 13.10 -0.23 28.70
C ALA A 436 12.08 0.70 28.01
N LEU A 437 10.78 0.43 28.13
CA LEU A 437 9.70 1.24 27.56
C LEU A 437 9.71 2.67 28.15
N ASP A 438 9.81 3.65 27.27
CA ASP A 438 9.62 5.08 27.57
C ASP A 438 8.27 5.59 27.01
N TYR A 439 7.83 5.02 25.89
CA TYR A 439 6.55 5.36 25.25
C TYR A 439 5.86 4.11 24.71
N GLN A 440 4.53 4.08 24.77
CA GLN A 440 3.72 3.02 24.17
C GLN A 440 2.39 3.58 23.64
N GLU A 441 2.11 3.33 22.35
CA GLU A 441 0.81 3.61 21.75
C GLU A 441 0.39 2.50 20.78
N ALA A 442 -0.78 1.91 21.00
CA ALA A 442 -1.35 0.92 20.11
C ALA A 442 -2.42 1.51 19.15
N GLY A 443 -2.48 0.99 17.93
CA GLY A 443 -3.55 1.15 16.97
C GLY A 443 -4.27 -0.19 16.77
N THR A 444 -5.58 -0.14 16.56
CA THR A 444 -6.41 -1.32 16.26
C THR A 444 -7.07 -1.14 14.90
N PRO A 445 -7.76 -2.16 14.35
CA PRO A 445 -8.59 -1.99 13.16
C PRO A 445 -9.57 -0.81 13.24
N ARG A 446 -10.09 -0.47 14.43
CA ARG A 446 -10.92 0.73 14.64
C ARG A 446 -10.11 2.04 14.48
N THR A 447 -8.87 2.05 14.94
CA THR A 447 -7.94 3.18 14.74
C THR A 447 -7.67 3.38 13.25
N HIS A 448 -7.30 2.30 12.53
CA HIS A 448 -7.04 2.36 11.09
C HIS A 448 -8.29 2.82 10.31
N ARG A 449 -9.47 2.26 10.60
CA ARG A 449 -10.76 2.72 10.02
C ARG A 449 -10.99 4.22 10.26
N ARG A 450 -10.75 4.71 11.48
CA ARG A 450 -10.96 6.13 11.84
C ARG A 450 -10.04 7.07 11.07
N PHE A 451 -8.74 6.81 11.07
CA PHE A 451 -7.75 7.74 10.53
C PHE A 451 -7.58 7.62 9.02
N LEU A 452 -7.55 6.39 8.48
CA LEU A 452 -7.41 6.15 7.05
C LEU A 452 -8.73 6.34 6.30
N GLY A 453 -9.87 6.24 7.01
CA GLY A 453 -11.18 6.38 6.40
C GLY A 453 -11.58 5.23 5.49
N ARG A 454 -10.94 4.09 5.67
CA ARG A 454 -11.13 2.87 4.89
C ARG A 454 -12.10 1.96 5.59
N ASP A 455 -12.93 1.26 4.82
CA ASP A 455 -13.81 0.27 5.40
C ASP A 455 -13.02 -0.83 6.13
N ASP A 456 -13.50 -1.16 7.34
CA ASP A 456 -12.85 -2.10 8.27
C ASP A 456 -11.37 -1.84 8.61
N GLY A 457 -10.79 -0.71 8.18
CA GLY A 457 -9.36 -0.41 8.35
C GLY A 457 -8.43 -1.31 7.53
N THR A 458 -8.93 -1.93 6.47
CA THR A 458 -8.26 -2.99 5.68
C THR A 458 -7.16 -2.45 4.74
N TYR A 459 -6.27 -3.31 4.22
CA TYR A 459 -5.11 -2.92 3.40
C TYR A 459 -5.13 -3.52 1.99
N GLY A 460 -6.30 -3.53 1.36
CA GLY A 460 -6.49 -3.96 -0.03
C GLY A 460 -7.14 -5.34 -0.13
N PRO A 461 -7.29 -5.88 -1.35
CA PRO A 461 -7.99 -7.14 -1.59
C PRO A 461 -7.08 -8.35 -1.45
N ILE A 462 -7.65 -9.46 -0.98
CA ILE A 462 -7.08 -10.80 -1.07
C ILE A 462 -8.03 -11.71 -1.86
N PRO A 463 -7.51 -12.62 -2.69
CA PRO A 463 -8.36 -13.52 -3.48
C PRO A 463 -9.09 -14.52 -2.56
N THR A 464 -10.37 -14.79 -2.84
CA THR A 464 -11.18 -15.75 -2.05
C THR A 464 -10.87 -17.21 -2.35
N ARG A 465 -10.08 -17.47 -3.41
CA ARG A 465 -9.65 -18.79 -3.87
C ARG A 465 -8.42 -18.65 -4.75
N LYS A 466 -7.75 -19.76 -5.05
CA LYS A 466 -6.68 -19.79 -6.05
C LYS A 466 -7.22 -19.35 -7.42
N LEU A 467 -6.75 -18.20 -7.90
CA LEU A 467 -7.04 -17.68 -9.23
C LEU A 467 -5.90 -18.06 -10.19
N MET A 468 -6.21 -18.12 -11.48
CA MET A 468 -5.20 -18.27 -12.54
C MET A 468 -4.46 -16.94 -12.71
N GLY A 469 -3.52 -16.66 -11.81
CA GLY A 469 -2.76 -15.40 -11.73
C GLY A 469 -3.62 -14.15 -11.53
N LEU A 470 -3.30 -13.06 -12.26
CA LEU A 470 -3.92 -11.73 -12.09
C LEU A 470 -5.38 -11.62 -12.59
N LEU A 471 -5.97 -12.71 -13.07
CA LEU A 471 -7.30 -12.73 -13.67
C LEU A 471 -8.36 -12.25 -12.66
N GLY A 472 -8.86 -11.02 -12.87
CA GLY A 472 -10.00 -10.46 -12.16
C GLY A 472 -9.73 -9.26 -11.25
N MET A 473 -8.48 -8.81 -11.12
CA MET A 473 -8.19 -7.52 -10.48
C MET A 473 -8.65 -6.38 -11.41
N PRO A 474 -9.42 -5.39 -10.93
CA PRO A 474 -9.92 -4.31 -11.76
C PRO A 474 -8.80 -3.31 -12.07
N PHE A 475 -8.82 -2.75 -13.28
CA PHE A 475 -7.95 -1.65 -13.68
C PHE A 475 -8.51 -0.28 -13.25
N ASN A 476 -7.93 0.81 -13.76
CA ASN A 476 -8.24 2.15 -13.30
C ASN A 476 -9.59 2.66 -13.80
N ARG A 477 -10.01 2.34 -15.04
CA ARG A 477 -11.36 2.73 -15.48
C ARG A 477 -12.44 1.96 -14.74
N THR A 478 -13.58 2.63 -14.57
CA THR A 478 -14.79 2.03 -14.03
C THR A 478 -15.87 1.97 -15.09
N ALA A 479 -16.94 1.23 -14.83
CA ALA A 479 -18.13 1.23 -15.68
C ALA A 479 -18.92 2.56 -15.61
N VAL A 480 -18.61 3.45 -14.66
CA VAL A 480 -19.19 4.79 -14.56
C VAL A 480 -18.36 5.76 -15.39
N PRO A 481 -18.87 6.31 -16.51
CA PRO A 481 -18.09 7.18 -17.37
C PRO A 481 -17.53 8.38 -16.61
N GLY A 482 -16.25 8.68 -16.82
CA GLY A 482 -15.57 9.79 -16.14
C GLY A 482 -15.09 9.50 -14.72
N LEU A 483 -15.40 8.33 -14.14
CA LEU A 483 -14.88 7.87 -12.86
C LEU A 483 -13.77 6.83 -13.05
N TYR A 484 -12.67 7.03 -12.33
CA TYR A 484 -11.51 6.15 -12.27
C TYR A 484 -11.25 5.80 -10.81
N CYS A 485 -10.68 4.62 -10.57
CA CYS A 485 -10.17 4.21 -9.27
C CYS A 485 -8.65 4.04 -9.33
N VAL A 486 -7.99 4.29 -8.21
CA VAL A 486 -6.55 4.12 -8.05
C VAL A 486 -6.25 3.67 -6.62
N GLY A 487 -5.10 3.02 -6.43
CA GLY A 487 -4.66 2.55 -5.12
C GLY A 487 -4.68 1.03 -5.03
N ASP A 488 -4.68 0.52 -3.81
CA ASP A 488 -4.44 -0.89 -3.49
C ASP A 488 -5.59 -1.84 -3.86
N SER A 489 -6.81 -1.31 -4.01
CA SER A 489 -7.97 -2.04 -4.54
C SER A 489 -8.08 -1.97 -6.07
N THR A 490 -7.03 -1.49 -6.74
CA THR A 490 -6.91 -1.46 -8.19
C THR A 490 -5.59 -2.13 -8.59
N PHE A 491 -5.53 -2.73 -9.77
CA PHE A 491 -4.31 -3.31 -10.31
C PHE A 491 -3.12 -2.32 -10.18
N PRO A 492 -1.92 -2.79 -9.78
CA PRO A 492 -1.53 -4.19 -9.49
C PRO A 492 -1.88 -4.73 -8.09
N GLY A 493 -2.27 -3.87 -7.14
CA GLY A 493 -2.64 -4.28 -5.78
C GLY A 493 -1.88 -3.54 -4.67
N GLN A 494 -1.60 -4.26 -3.59
CA GLN A 494 -1.09 -3.72 -2.31
C GLN A 494 0.41 -3.37 -2.39
N GLY A 495 0.83 -2.44 -1.52
CA GLY A 495 2.23 -2.01 -1.39
C GLY A 495 2.51 -0.67 -2.08
N LEU A 496 3.48 0.09 -1.55
CA LEU A 496 3.77 1.46 -2.02
C LEU A 496 4.14 1.53 -3.50
N ASN A 497 5.03 0.65 -3.96
CA ASN A 497 5.49 0.64 -5.36
C ASN A 497 4.37 0.21 -6.31
N ALA A 498 3.57 -0.78 -5.90
CA ALA A 498 2.37 -1.24 -6.61
C ALA A 498 1.30 -0.14 -6.72
N VAL A 499 1.03 0.57 -5.62
CA VAL A 499 0.10 1.70 -5.59
C VAL A 499 0.62 2.88 -6.44
N ALA A 500 1.93 3.12 -6.46
CA ALA A 500 2.54 4.09 -7.36
C ALA A 500 2.36 3.69 -8.84
N PHE A 501 2.52 2.40 -9.18
CA PHE A 501 2.20 1.89 -10.52
C PHE A 501 0.73 2.16 -10.87
N SER A 502 -0.20 1.85 -9.96
CA SER A 502 -1.62 2.17 -10.16
C SER A 502 -1.82 3.66 -10.47
N GLY A 503 -1.06 4.55 -9.81
CA GLY A 503 -1.05 5.99 -10.06
C GLY A 503 -0.55 6.39 -11.46
N PHE A 504 0.59 5.84 -11.89
CA PHE A 504 1.10 6.06 -13.25
C PHE A 504 0.14 5.56 -14.32
N ALA A 505 -0.44 4.36 -14.11
CA ALA A 505 -1.42 3.78 -15.02
C ALA A 505 -2.68 4.65 -15.12
N CYS A 506 -3.20 5.12 -13.97
CA CYS A 506 -4.37 6.00 -13.93
C CYS A 506 -4.10 7.33 -14.64
N ALA A 507 -2.99 7.99 -14.33
CA ALA A 507 -2.60 9.25 -14.97
C ALA A 507 -2.41 9.11 -16.48
N HIS A 508 -1.71 8.07 -16.94
CA HIS A 508 -1.53 7.79 -18.37
C HIS A 508 -2.88 7.62 -19.06
N ARG A 509 -3.78 6.83 -18.47
CA ARG A 509 -5.11 6.59 -19.02
C ARG A 509 -5.93 7.87 -19.12
N ILE A 510 -5.91 8.71 -18.09
CA ILE A 510 -6.64 9.98 -18.04
C ILE A 510 -6.05 11.00 -19.01
N ALA A 511 -4.73 11.09 -19.12
CA ALA A 511 -4.05 11.99 -20.06
C ALA A 511 -4.50 11.71 -21.49
N VAL A 512 -4.48 10.44 -21.93
CA VAL A 512 -4.98 10.07 -23.26
C VAL A 512 -6.47 10.42 -23.42
N ASP A 513 -7.28 10.25 -22.37
CA ASP A 513 -8.72 10.56 -22.42
C ASP A 513 -9.01 12.07 -22.44
N LEU A 514 -8.04 12.90 -22.04
CA LEU A 514 -8.08 14.36 -22.10
C LEU A 514 -7.36 14.92 -23.32
N GLY A 515 -6.55 14.12 -24.02
CA GLY A 515 -5.71 14.56 -25.13
C GLY A 515 -4.46 15.34 -24.68
N LEU A 516 -3.91 15.01 -23.51
CA LEU A 516 -2.70 15.61 -22.93
C LEU A 516 -1.43 14.85 -23.28
#